data_AF-A0A3M2DJM9-F1
#
_entry.id   AF-A0A3M2DJM9-F1
#
_cell.length_a   1.000
_cell.length_b   1.000
_cell.length_c   1.000
_cell.angle_alpha   90.00
_cell.angle_beta   90.00
_cell.angle_gamma   90.00
#
_symmetry.space_group_name_H-M   'P 1'
#
loop_
_entity.id
_entity.type
_entity.pdbx_description
1 polymer ?
#
loop_
_entity_poly.entity_id
_entity_poly.type
_entity_poly.pdbx_seq_one_letter_code
_entity_poly.pdbx_strand_id
1 'polypeptide(L)'
;MTERVDRAGLKVARVLADFIENEALPGTGVTADEFWTGFAGIVGSMTAENRALLARREALQAEIDAWHLARRGQPVDPDAYEAFLGEIGYLVPEGPDFEIETTNTDPEIAEIPGPQLVVPITNARYALNAANARWGSLYDALYGTDALGDRPATEGYDPERGQRVI
;
A
#
# COMPACT_ATOMS: atom_id res chain seq x y z
N MET A 1 -7.20 -19.98 -22.14
CA MET A 1 -6.93 -18.66 -22.75
C MET A 1 -7.90 -17.66 -22.14
N THR A 2 -7.43 -16.46 -21.78
CA THR A 2 -8.31 -15.39 -21.29
C THR A 2 -9.01 -14.75 -22.47
N GLU A 3 -10.34 -14.81 -22.51
CA GLU A 3 -11.12 -14.10 -23.53
C GLU A 3 -10.98 -12.58 -23.33
N ARG A 4 -10.82 -11.83 -24.43
CA ARG A 4 -10.67 -10.37 -24.40
C ARG A 4 -11.69 -9.69 -25.29
N VAL A 5 -12.14 -8.52 -24.86
CA VAL A 5 -13.03 -7.62 -25.59
C VAL A 5 -12.31 -6.32 -25.91
N ASP A 6 -12.74 -5.66 -26.99
CA ASP A 6 -12.26 -4.30 -27.31
C ASP A 6 -13.06 -3.26 -26.51
N ARG A 7 -12.34 -2.32 -25.88
CA ARG A 7 -12.88 -1.14 -25.21
C ARG A 7 -11.98 0.05 -25.50
N ALA A 8 -12.46 0.99 -26.29
CA ALA A 8 -11.70 2.18 -26.70
C ALA A 8 -10.28 1.84 -27.22
N GLY A 9 -10.13 0.74 -27.98
CA GLY A 9 -8.85 0.28 -28.53
C GLY A 9 -7.98 -0.55 -27.57
N LEU A 10 -8.38 -0.71 -26.31
CA LEU A 10 -7.76 -1.63 -25.37
C LEU A 10 -8.32 -3.05 -25.52
N LYS A 11 -7.46 -4.07 -25.38
CA LYS A 11 -7.87 -5.47 -25.29
C LYS A 11 -8.01 -5.89 -23.82
N VAL A 12 -9.19 -5.71 -23.26
CA VAL A 12 -9.50 -5.96 -21.84
C VAL A 12 -10.01 -7.39 -21.65
N ALA A 13 -9.63 -8.07 -20.57
CA ALA A 13 -10.19 -9.38 -20.25
C ALA A 13 -11.71 -9.27 -20.06
N ARG A 14 -12.50 -10.17 -20.66
CA ARG A 14 -13.96 -10.11 -20.62
C ARG A 14 -14.49 -10.02 -19.18
N VAL A 15 -13.97 -10.88 -18.29
CA VAL A 15 -14.36 -10.90 -16.87
C VAL A 15 -14.19 -9.54 -16.17
N LEU A 16 -13.15 -8.77 -16.52
CA LEU A 16 -12.91 -7.45 -15.96
C LEU A 16 -13.86 -6.42 -16.59
N ALA A 17 -14.06 -6.48 -17.90
CA ALA A 17 -14.98 -5.58 -18.59
C ALA A 17 -16.41 -5.74 -18.05
N ASP A 18 -16.87 -6.98 -17.93
CA ASP A 18 -18.21 -7.30 -17.42
C ASP A 18 -18.39 -6.87 -15.96
N PHE A 19 -17.37 -7.07 -15.10
CA PHE A 19 -17.39 -6.58 -13.71
C PHE A 19 -17.52 -5.05 -13.65
N ILE A 20 -16.69 -4.33 -14.41
CA ILE A 20 -16.72 -2.87 -14.41
C ILE A 20 -18.08 -2.35 -14.87
N GLU A 21 -18.61 -2.90 -15.97
CA GLU A 21 -19.85 -2.43 -16.59
C GLU A 21 -21.10 -2.78 -15.79
N ASN A 22 -21.15 -3.97 -15.18
CA ASN A 22 -22.36 -4.48 -14.55
C ASN A 22 -22.36 -4.35 -13.02
N GLU A 23 -21.20 -4.19 -12.38
CA GLU A 23 -21.09 -4.17 -10.92
C GLU A 23 -20.47 -2.87 -10.39
N ALA A 24 -19.41 -2.35 -11.02
CA ALA A 24 -18.69 -1.19 -10.47
C ALA A 24 -19.27 0.18 -10.89
N LEU A 25 -19.64 0.34 -12.17
CA LEU A 25 -20.16 1.61 -12.70
C LEU A 25 -21.60 1.96 -12.30
N PRO A 26 -22.55 1.00 -12.19
CA PRO A 26 -23.92 1.33 -11.83
C PRO A 26 -24.01 2.12 -10.52
N GLY A 27 -24.71 3.26 -10.54
CA GLY A 27 -24.87 4.15 -9.39
C GLY A 27 -23.80 5.25 -9.24
N THR A 28 -22.74 5.22 -10.04
CA THR A 28 -21.67 6.25 -10.01
C THR A 28 -22.01 7.52 -10.81
N GLY A 29 -22.94 7.42 -11.77
CA GLY A 29 -23.25 8.50 -12.72
C GLY A 29 -22.29 8.59 -13.92
N VAL A 30 -21.30 7.69 -14.02
CA VAL A 30 -20.35 7.62 -15.15
C VAL A 30 -20.78 6.53 -16.12
N THR A 31 -20.82 6.85 -17.42
CA THR A 31 -21.13 5.85 -18.45
C THR A 31 -19.92 4.97 -18.78
N ALA A 32 -20.16 3.75 -19.27
CA ALA A 32 -19.09 2.85 -19.68
C ALA A 32 -18.20 3.45 -20.79
N ASP A 33 -18.78 4.19 -21.73
CA ASP A 33 -18.04 4.82 -22.82
C ASP A 33 -17.11 5.94 -22.32
N GLU A 34 -17.60 6.81 -21.43
CA GLU A 34 -16.79 7.84 -20.77
C GLU A 34 -15.64 7.22 -19.97
N PHE A 35 -15.94 6.19 -19.18
CA PHE A 35 -14.93 5.47 -18.39
C PHE A 35 -13.85 4.86 -19.28
N TRP A 36 -14.21 4.05 -20.27
CA TRP A 36 -13.24 3.33 -21.10
C TRP A 36 -12.42 4.26 -21.97
N THR A 37 -13.04 5.30 -22.53
CA THR A 37 -12.33 6.31 -23.32
C THR A 37 -11.35 7.10 -22.46
N GLY A 38 -11.77 7.55 -21.27
CA GLY A 38 -10.91 8.23 -20.32
C GLY A 38 -9.74 7.36 -19.84
N PHE A 39 -10.03 6.11 -19.47
CA PHE A 39 -9.02 5.15 -19.04
C PHE A 39 -8.01 4.85 -20.15
N ALA A 40 -8.45 4.62 -21.39
CA ALA A 40 -7.57 4.41 -22.53
C ALA A 40 -6.68 5.64 -22.80
N GLY A 41 -7.23 6.85 -22.65
CA GLY A 41 -6.47 8.10 -22.73
C GLY A 41 -5.34 8.16 -21.69
N ILE A 42 -5.63 7.85 -20.43
CA ILE A 42 -4.63 7.81 -19.34
C ILE A 42 -3.57 6.74 -19.60
N VAL A 43 -3.98 5.53 -19.97
CA VAL A 43 -3.04 4.45 -20.31
C VAL A 43 -2.14 4.88 -21.46
N GLY A 44 -2.69 5.50 -22.50
CA GLY A 44 -1.93 6.00 -23.64
C GLY A 44 -0.90 7.07 -23.27
N SER A 45 -1.26 8.03 -22.41
CA SER A 45 -0.38 9.15 -22.06
C SER A 45 0.64 8.82 -20.96
N MET A 46 0.27 7.99 -19.97
CA MET A 46 1.08 7.76 -18.76
C MET A 46 1.93 6.48 -18.79
N THR A 47 1.70 5.55 -19.72
CA THR A 47 2.45 4.28 -19.75
C THR A 47 3.95 4.50 -19.97
N ALA A 48 4.34 5.42 -20.85
CA ALA A 48 5.74 5.69 -21.14
C ALA A 48 6.47 6.26 -19.91
N GLU A 49 5.86 7.22 -19.22
CA GLU A 49 6.39 7.81 -18.00
C GLU A 49 6.49 6.79 -16.87
N ASN A 50 5.46 5.97 -16.65
CA ASN A 50 5.49 4.92 -15.64
C ASN A 50 6.67 3.94 -15.87
N ARG A 51 6.88 3.50 -17.11
CA ARG A 51 8.04 2.65 -17.47
C ARG A 51 9.38 3.36 -17.23
N ALA A 52 9.47 4.64 -17.54
CA ALA A 52 10.68 5.43 -17.30
C ALA A 52 10.99 5.54 -15.79
N LEU A 53 9.97 5.71 -14.95
CA LEU A 53 10.13 5.72 -13.49
C LEU A 53 10.64 4.38 -12.95
N LEU A 54 10.13 3.25 -13.46
CA LEU A 54 10.63 1.92 -13.09
C LEU A 54 12.09 1.72 -13.53
N ALA A 55 12.41 2.06 -14.77
CA ALA A 55 13.78 1.99 -15.28
C ALA A 55 14.74 2.87 -14.47
N ARG A 56 14.28 4.04 -14.02
CA ARG A 56 15.08 4.92 -13.14
C ARG A 56 15.38 4.26 -11.80
N ARG A 57 14.41 3.56 -11.19
CA ARG A 57 14.64 2.80 -9.95
C ARG A 57 15.67 1.69 -10.14
N GLU A 58 15.57 0.94 -11.23
CA GLU A 58 16.52 -0.12 -11.57
C GLU A 58 17.93 0.43 -11.80
N ALA A 59 18.06 1.55 -12.52
CA ALA A 59 19.34 2.21 -12.75
C ALA A 59 19.99 2.66 -11.42
N LEU A 60 19.24 3.35 -10.56
CA LEU A 60 19.72 3.79 -9.25
C LEU A 60 20.19 2.61 -8.40
N GLN A 61 19.42 1.53 -8.34
CA GLN A 61 19.81 0.34 -7.58
C GLN A 61 21.09 -0.30 -8.14
N ALA A 62 21.21 -0.40 -9.47
CA ALA A 62 22.40 -0.97 -10.10
C ALA A 62 23.67 -0.16 -9.81
N GLU A 63 23.56 1.18 -9.79
CA GLU A 63 24.67 2.07 -9.43
C GLU A 63 25.08 1.90 -7.96
N ILE A 64 24.10 1.82 -7.04
CA ILE A 64 24.34 1.59 -5.60
C ILE A 64 25.00 0.22 -5.38
N ASP A 65 24.49 -0.84 -6.02
CA ASP A 65 25.07 -2.18 -5.95
C ASP A 65 26.51 -2.19 -6.45
N ALA A 66 26.77 -1.54 -7.60
CA ALA A 66 28.11 -1.44 -8.17
C ALA A 66 29.08 -0.68 -7.24
N TRP A 67 28.62 0.39 -6.60
CA TRP A 67 29.42 1.18 -5.67
C TRP A 67 29.90 0.35 -4.48
N HIS A 68 29.01 -0.44 -3.88
CA HIS A 68 29.34 -1.33 -2.77
C HIS A 68 30.20 -2.52 -3.19
N LEU A 69 29.94 -3.11 -4.36
CA LEU A 69 30.76 -4.21 -4.90
C LEU A 69 32.21 -3.77 -5.15
N ALA A 70 32.42 -2.58 -5.70
CA ALA A 70 33.75 -2.02 -5.97
C ALA A 70 34.56 -1.74 -4.69
N ARG A 71 33.88 -1.54 -3.55
CA ARG A 71 34.48 -1.20 -2.24
C ARG A 71 34.36 -2.33 -1.22
N ARG A 72 34.12 -3.57 -1.68
CA ARG A 72 33.94 -4.72 -0.80
C ARG A 72 35.12 -4.88 0.17
N GLY A 73 34.81 -5.04 1.46
CA GLY A 73 35.80 -5.25 2.53
C GLY A 73 36.42 -3.95 3.07
N GLN A 74 36.08 -2.80 2.50
CA GLN A 74 36.43 -1.49 3.05
C GLN A 74 35.30 -1.01 3.97
N PRO A 75 35.62 -0.24 5.04
CA PRO A 75 34.59 0.49 5.77
C PRO A 75 33.90 1.49 4.84
N VAL A 76 32.59 1.69 5.02
CA VAL A 76 31.84 2.72 4.28
C VAL A 76 32.20 4.08 4.84
N ASP A 77 32.75 4.94 3.99
CA ASP A 77 32.96 6.37 4.27
C ASP A 77 31.64 7.12 4.04
N PRO A 78 31.01 7.69 5.09
CA PRO A 78 29.72 8.37 4.96
C PRO A 78 29.75 9.56 4.01
N ASP A 79 30.80 10.40 4.07
CA ASP A 79 30.90 11.61 3.24
C ASP A 79 31.03 11.23 1.76
N ALA A 80 31.83 10.20 1.47
CA ALA A 80 32.00 9.70 0.11
C ALA A 80 30.74 9.01 -0.43
N TYR A 81 29.96 8.37 0.43
CA TYR A 81 28.71 7.70 0.04
C TYR A 81 27.59 8.72 -0.21
N GLU A 82 27.46 9.74 0.65
CA GLU A 82 26.51 10.84 0.45
C GLU A 82 26.79 11.60 -0.85
N ALA A 83 28.07 11.94 -1.11
CA ALA A 83 28.48 12.57 -2.36
C ALA A 83 28.10 11.74 -3.59
N PHE A 84 28.37 10.43 -3.55
CA PHE A 84 27.96 9.50 -4.61
C PHE A 84 26.44 9.49 -4.83
N LEU A 85 25.64 9.42 -3.75
CA LEU A 85 24.18 9.42 -3.89
C LEU A 85 23.66 10.75 -4.47
N GLY A 86 24.32 11.87 -4.19
CA GLY A 86 24.07 13.16 -4.83
C GLY A 86 24.43 13.15 -6.33
N GLU A 87 25.61 12.63 -6.68
CA GLU A 87 26.11 12.55 -8.06
C GLU A 87 25.18 11.74 -8.97
N ILE A 88 24.67 10.60 -8.50
CA ILE A 88 23.74 9.77 -9.27
C ILE A 88 22.32 10.33 -9.27
N GLY A 89 22.05 11.43 -8.56
CA GLY A 89 20.73 12.05 -8.41
C GLY A 89 19.74 11.19 -7.63
N TYR A 90 20.23 10.41 -6.66
CA TYR A 90 19.40 9.73 -5.66
C TYR A 90 19.02 10.69 -4.53
N LEU A 91 20.02 11.38 -3.98
CA LEU A 91 19.80 12.53 -3.10
C LEU A 91 19.68 13.79 -3.96
N VAL A 92 18.63 14.56 -3.72
CA VAL A 92 18.38 15.84 -4.38
C VAL A 92 18.42 16.96 -3.35
N PRO A 93 18.74 18.21 -3.75
CA PRO A 93 18.68 19.35 -2.83
C PRO A 93 17.31 19.46 -2.18
N GLU A 94 17.30 19.78 -0.89
CA GLU A 94 16.07 20.08 -0.16
C GLU A 94 15.36 21.28 -0.80
N GLY A 95 14.04 21.17 -0.94
CA GLY A 95 13.20 22.26 -1.42
C GLY A 95 13.04 23.37 -0.36
N PRO A 96 12.48 24.53 -0.72
CA PRO A 96 12.14 25.55 0.27
C PRO A 96 11.03 25.06 1.21
N ASP A 97 10.94 25.66 2.39
CA ASP A 97 9.82 25.46 3.32
C ASP A 97 8.47 25.71 2.62
N PHE A 98 7.51 24.82 2.87
CA PHE A 98 6.15 24.93 2.37
C PHE A 98 5.16 24.28 3.35
N GLU A 99 3.87 24.62 3.22
CA GLU A 99 2.78 23.96 3.93
C GLU A 99 1.92 23.15 2.95
N ILE A 100 1.42 22.00 3.38
CA ILE A 100 0.50 21.19 2.57
C ILE A 100 -0.88 21.84 2.49
N GLU A 101 -1.53 21.77 1.33
CA GLU A 101 -2.81 22.46 1.06
C GLU A 101 -4.03 21.51 1.05
N THR A 102 -3.86 20.25 1.48
CA THR A 102 -4.90 19.23 1.36
C THR A 102 -6.11 19.56 2.26
N THR A 103 -7.30 19.66 1.66
CA THR A 103 -8.56 19.93 2.36
C THR A 103 -9.46 18.69 2.42
N ASN A 104 -10.51 18.72 3.23
CA ASN A 104 -11.52 17.65 3.36
C ASN A 104 -10.95 16.26 3.68
N THR A 105 -9.96 16.20 4.57
CA THR A 105 -9.38 14.94 5.05
C THR A 105 -10.11 14.45 6.29
N ASP A 106 -10.47 13.16 6.33
CA ASP A 106 -11.17 12.57 7.47
C ASP A 106 -10.34 12.65 8.78
N PRO A 107 -10.99 12.81 9.96
CA PRO A 107 -10.29 12.94 11.24
C PRO A 107 -9.38 11.76 11.59
N GLU A 108 -9.74 10.53 11.16
CA GLU A 108 -8.93 9.33 11.35
C GLU A 108 -7.56 9.39 10.67
N ILE A 109 -7.37 10.30 9.70
CA ILE A 109 -6.10 10.56 9.02
C ILE A 109 -5.46 11.85 9.54
N ALA A 110 -6.25 12.90 9.73
CA ALA A 110 -5.73 14.25 10.00
C ALA A 110 -5.48 14.56 11.48
N GLU A 111 -6.28 14.01 12.39
CA GLU A 111 -6.36 14.49 13.78
C GLU A 111 -6.19 13.40 14.84
N ILE A 112 -6.59 12.16 14.53
CA ILE A 112 -6.65 11.06 15.50
C ILE A 112 -5.42 10.16 15.35
N PRO A 113 -4.50 10.12 16.33
CA PRO A 113 -3.43 9.14 16.32
C PRO A 113 -3.97 7.75 16.63
N GLY A 114 -3.60 6.75 15.84
CA GLY A 114 -4.07 5.39 16.08
C GLY A 114 -3.33 4.31 15.28
N PRO A 115 -3.60 3.03 15.57
CA PRO A 115 -3.09 1.91 14.80
C PRO A 115 -3.65 1.90 13.37
N GLN A 116 -2.82 1.53 12.39
CA GLN A 116 -3.24 1.27 11.02
C GLN A 116 -3.03 -0.20 10.66
N LEU A 117 -4.10 -0.88 10.25
CA LEU A 117 -4.07 -2.29 9.88
C LEU A 117 -3.92 -2.45 8.36
N VAL A 118 -3.09 -3.40 7.93
CA VAL A 118 -2.90 -3.77 6.52
C VAL A 118 -3.38 -5.21 6.31
N VAL A 119 -4.36 -5.40 5.42
CA VAL A 119 -4.93 -6.72 5.10
C VAL A 119 -5.08 -6.93 3.59
N PRO A 120 -5.03 -8.18 3.10
CA PRO A 120 -5.22 -8.47 1.68
C PRO A 120 -6.70 -8.39 1.29
N ILE A 121 -7.05 -7.48 0.38
CA ILE A 121 -8.43 -7.27 -0.09
C ILE A 121 -9.01 -8.49 -0.82
N THR A 122 -8.15 -9.37 -1.34
CA THR A 122 -8.55 -10.61 -2.02
C THR A 122 -9.12 -11.67 -1.05
N ASN A 123 -9.06 -11.44 0.26
CA ASN A 123 -9.71 -12.27 1.27
C ASN A 123 -10.84 -11.47 1.96
N ALA A 124 -12.08 -11.71 1.54
CA ALA A 124 -13.25 -11.01 2.06
C ALA A 124 -13.41 -11.13 3.58
N ARG A 125 -13.06 -12.29 4.17
CA ARG A 125 -13.11 -12.48 5.63
C ARG A 125 -12.11 -11.55 6.33
N TYR A 126 -10.91 -11.40 5.79
CA TYR A 126 -9.92 -10.49 6.38
C TYR A 126 -10.32 -9.03 6.21
N ALA A 127 -10.87 -8.64 5.05
CA ALA A 127 -11.40 -7.31 4.83
C ALA A 127 -12.54 -6.96 5.82
N LEU A 128 -13.51 -7.86 6.01
CA LEU A 128 -14.62 -7.66 6.96
C LEU A 128 -14.13 -7.60 8.41
N ASN A 129 -13.23 -8.49 8.80
CA ASN A 129 -12.65 -8.47 10.14
C ASN A 129 -11.86 -7.18 10.39
N ALA A 130 -11.10 -6.71 9.40
CA ALA A 130 -10.35 -5.46 9.49
C ALA A 130 -11.26 -4.23 9.59
N ALA A 131 -12.33 -4.17 8.79
CA ALA A 131 -13.31 -3.09 8.87
C ALA A 131 -13.96 -3.02 10.26
N ASN A 132 -14.29 -4.18 10.86
CA ASN A 132 -14.87 -4.25 12.19
C ASN A 132 -13.85 -4.03 13.32
N ALA A 133 -12.55 -4.16 13.04
CA ALA A 133 -11.49 -4.00 14.04
C ALA A 133 -11.32 -2.56 14.54
N ARG A 134 -12.08 -1.59 14.03
CA ARG A 134 -12.19 -0.24 14.62
C ARG A 134 -12.56 -0.30 16.10
N TRP A 135 -13.36 -1.29 16.49
CA TRP A 135 -13.70 -1.55 17.88
C TRP A 135 -13.44 -3.02 18.21
N GLY A 136 -12.58 -3.26 19.19
CA GLY A 136 -12.23 -4.60 19.66
C GLY A 136 -12.37 -4.72 21.18
N SER A 137 -12.69 -5.92 21.66
CA SER A 137 -12.70 -6.22 23.08
C SER A 137 -11.28 -6.26 23.63
N LEU A 138 -10.93 -5.34 24.54
CA LEU A 138 -9.65 -5.39 25.24
C LEU A 138 -9.51 -6.68 26.07
N TYR A 139 -10.62 -7.19 26.60
CA TYR A 139 -10.63 -8.41 27.40
C TYR A 139 -10.24 -9.60 26.54
N ASP A 140 -10.78 -9.71 25.32
CA ASP A 140 -10.43 -10.80 24.41
C ASP A 140 -8.98 -10.67 23.94
N ALA A 141 -8.52 -9.44 23.68
CA ALA A 141 -7.15 -9.17 23.26
C ALA A 141 -6.13 -9.53 24.35
N LEU A 142 -6.42 -9.24 25.62
CA LEU A 142 -5.55 -9.60 26.76
C LEU A 142 -5.66 -11.09 27.10
N TYR A 143 -6.88 -11.62 27.18
CA TYR A 143 -7.12 -13.01 27.58
C TYR A 143 -6.55 -13.98 26.55
N GLY A 144 -6.85 -13.78 25.27
CA GLY A 144 -6.54 -14.71 24.17
C GLY A 144 -5.10 -14.68 23.66
N THR A 145 -4.27 -13.77 24.17
CA THR A 145 -2.86 -13.62 23.77
C THR A 145 -1.92 -13.93 24.92
N ASP A 146 -0.61 -13.73 24.69
CA ASP A 146 0.44 -13.81 25.70
C ASP A 146 0.77 -12.44 26.34
N ALA A 147 -0.09 -11.43 26.17
CA ALA A 147 0.12 -10.09 26.73
C ALA A 147 0.26 -10.08 28.27
N LEU A 148 -0.27 -11.08 28.96
CA LEU A 148 -0.15 -11.25 30.42
C LEU A 148 1.11 -12.04 30.85
N GLY A 149 2.02 -12.37 29.92
CA GLY A 149 3.25 -13.13 30.16
C GLY A 149 3.14 -14.64 29.93
N ASP A 150 1.92 -15.15 29.74
CA ASP A 150 1.59 -16.55 29.50
C ASP A 150 0.35 -16.66 28.58
N ARG A 151 0.23 -17.79 27.88
CA ARG A 151 -0.96 -18.12 27.07
C ARG A 151 -2.05 -18.77 27.92
N PRO A 152 -3.33 -18.73 27.47
CA PRO A 152 -4.39 -19.53 28.10
C PRO A 152 -3.98 -20.99 28.25
N ALA A 153 -4.08 -21.52 29.48
CA ALA A 153 -3.69 -22.89 29.81
C ALA A 153 -4.81 -23.91 29.55
N THR A 154 -6.06 -23.45 29.43
CA THR A 154 -7.24 -24.29 29.27
C THR A 154 -8.04 -23.88 28.03
N GLU A 155 -8.78 -24.85 27.48
CA GLU A 155 -9.84 -24.55 26.53
C GLU A 155 -11.06 -24.04 27.32
N GLY A 156 -11.51 -22.82 27.00
CA GLY A 156 -12.65 -22.18 27.66
C GLY A 156 -12.26 -21.06 28.64
N TYR A 157 -13.18 -20.74 29.55
CA TYR A 157 -13.00 -19.66 30.52
C TYR A 157 -12.33 -20.16 31.81
N ASP A 158 -11.21 -19.53 32.16
CA ASP A 158 -10.48 -19.68 33.41
C ASP A 158 -10.76 -18.43 34.28
N PRO A 159 -11.48 -18.60 35.41
CA PRO A 159 -11.76 -17.50 36.32
C PRO A 159 -10.52 -16.80 36.88
N GLU A 160 -9.41 -17.51 37.09
CA GLU A 160 -8.18 -16.92 37.63
C GLU A 160 -7.50 -16.03 36.60
N ARG A 161 -7.42 -16.50 35.34
CA ARG A 161 -6.97 -15.66 34.22
C ARG A 161 -7.91 -14.49 33.96
N GLY A 162 -9.22 -14.72 34.04
CA GLY A 162 -10.25 -13.67 33.91
C GLY A 162 -10.05 -12.53 34.92
N GLN A 163 -9.67 -12.86 36.16
CA GLN A 163 -9.32 -11.85 37.17
C GLN A 163 -8.03 -11.09 36.84
N ARG A 164 -7.04 -11.72 36.18
CA ARG A 164 -5.82 -11.03 35.73
C ARG A 164 -6.04 -10.07 34.57
N VAL A 165 -7.14 -10.24 33.82
CA VAL A 165 -7.52 -9.36 32.70
C VAL A 165 -8.15 -8.05 33.18
N ILE A 166 -8.85 -8.09 34.32
CA ILE A 166 -9.55 -6.95 34.95
C ILE A 166 -8.57 -6.12 35.78
#